data_AF-A0A8B9JSI7-F1
#
_entry.id   AF-A0A8B9JSI7-F1
#
_cell.length_a   1.000
_cell.length_b   1.000
_cell.length_c   1.000
_cell.angle_alpha   90.00
_cell.angle_beta   90.00
_cell.angle_gamma   90.00
#
_symmetry.space_group_name_H-M   'P 1'
#
loop_
_entity.id
_entity.type
_entity.pdbx_description
1 polymer ?
#
loop_
_entity_poly.entity_id
_entity_poly.type
_entity_poly.pdbx_seq_one_letter_code
_entity_poly.pdbx_strand_id
1 'polypeptide(L)' 'MGKRKVPDLYRAPFPLYTVKIDPKTGIVLTAGGGGASKTGIKNGVRRGPP' A
#
# COMPACT_ATOMS: atom_id res chain seq x y z
N MET A 1 -15.04 15.10 21.38
CA MET A 1 -13.93 14.18 21.01
C MET A 1 -13.88 14.06 19.49
N GLY A 2 -13.05 14.87 18.82
CA GLY A 2 -12.88 14.79 17.37
C GLY A 2 -12.01 13.58 16.98
N LYS A 3 -12.43 12.81 15.97
CA LYS A 3 -11.66 11.67 15.46
C LYS A 3 -10.27 12.16 15.03
N ARG A 4 -9.22 11.59 15.63
CA ARG A 4 -7.82 11.86 15.27
C ARG A 4 -7.65 11.50 13.80
N LYS A 5 -7.41 12.49 12.93
CA LYS A 5 -7.12 12.26 11.52
C LYS A 5 -5.73 11.63 11.44
N VAL A 6 -5.66 10.32 11.19
CA VAL A 6 -4.39 9.62 11.00
C VAL A 6 -3.97 9.84 9.54
N PRO A 7 -2.74 10.34 9.28
CA PRO A 7 -2.26 10.51 7.92
C PRO A 7 -2.06 9.17 7.22
N ASP A 8 -2.31 9.14 5.90
CA ASP A 8 -2.02 7.96 5.08
C ASP A 8 -0.50 7.76 4.97
N LEU A 9 0.00 6.60 5.40
CA LEU A 9 1.43 6.26 5.32
C LEU A 9 1.88 5.96 3.88
N TYR A 10 1.03 5.29 3.11
CA TYR A 10 1.30 4.94 1.73
C TYR A 10 0.01 4.80 0.93
N ARG A 11 -0.02 5.39 -0.27
CA ARG A 11 -1.17 5.32 -1.18
C ARG A 11 -0.77 4.68 -2.50
N ALA A 12 -1.27 3.46 -2.75
CA ALA A 12 -1.01 2.74 -3.98
C ALA A 12 -1.85 3.29 -5.15
N PRO A 13 -1.35 3.18 -6.40
CA PRO A 13 -2.10 3.61 -7.59
C PRO A 13 -3.21 2.63 -8.01
N PHE A 14 -3.46 1.59 -7.22
CA PHE A 14 -4.49 0.57 -7.41
C PHE A 14 -5.02 0.09 -6.05
N PRO A 15 -6.23 -0.50 -5.98
CA PRO A 15 -6.77 -1.08 -4.75
C PRO A 15 -5.82 -2.11 -4.12
N LEU A 16 -5.61 -2.03 -2.80
CA LEU A 16 -4.81 -2.99 -2.05
C LEU A 16 -5.72 -4.08 -1.45
N TYR A 17 -5.26 -5.32 -1.50
CA TYR A 17 -5.99 -6.47 -0.96
C TYR A 17 -5.24 -7.19 0.16
N THR A 18 -3.92 -7.01 0.26
CA THR A 18 -3.12 -7.65 1.30
C THR A 18 -1.91 -6.81 1.73
N VAL A 19 -1.53 -6.97 2.99
CA VAL A 19 -0.36 -6.34 3.61
C VAL A 19 0.39 -7.40 4.43
N LYS A 20 1.72 -7.42 4.32
CA LYS A 20 2.60 -8.23 5.16
C LYS A 20 3.77 -7.39 5.63
N ILE A 21 4.14 -7.54 6.90
CA ILE A 21 5.30 -6.87 7.49
C ILE A 21 6.35 -7.94 7.77
N ASP A 22 7.57 -7.72 7.28
CA ASP A 22 8.73 -8.50 7.72
C ASP A 22 9.31 -7.86 8.99
N PRO A 23 9.15 -8.50 10.17
CA PRO A 23 9.58 -7.91 11.43
C PRO A 23 11.10 -7.83 11.57
N LYS A 24 11.87 -8.61 10.79
CA LYS A 24 13.34 -8.60 10.86
C LYS A 24 13.94 -7.42 10.11
N THR A 25 13.31 -7.04 9.01
CA THR A 25 13.80 -5.99 8.12
C THR A 25 13.03 -4.68 8.24
N GLY A 26 11.88 -4.69 8.93
CA GLY A 26 10.97 -3.55 9.02
C GLY A 26 10.26 -3.25 7.70
N ILE A 27 10.35 -4.15 6.71
CA ILE A 27 9.81 -3.92 5.38
C ILE A 27 8.31 -4.18 5.36
N VAL A 28 7.55 -3.23 4.82
CA VAL A 28 6.12 -3.39 4.54
C VAL A 28 5.90 -3.78 3.09
N LEU A 29 5.29 -4.94 2.87
CA LEU A 29 4.87 -5.43 1.57
C LEU A 29 3.36 -5.22 1.42
N THR A 30 2.98 -4.50 0.37
CA THR A 30 1.57 -4.30 0.00
C THR A 30 1.33 -4.90 -1.37
N ALA A 31 0.22 -5.61 -1.55
CA ALA A 31 -0.15 -6.14 -2.85
C ALA A 31 -1.61 -5.85 -3.18
N GLY A 32 -1.87 -5.63 -4.46
CA GLY A 32 -3.15 -5.15 -4.92
C GLY A 32 -3.24 -5.13 -6.43
N GLY A 33 -4.42 -4.75 -6.93
CA GLY A 33 -4.67 -4.71 -8.35
C GLY A 33 -6.08 -4.30 -8.75
N GLY A 34 -6.35 -4.27 -10.06
CA GLY A 34 -7.65 -3.89 -10.62
C GLY A 34 -7.88 -2.37 -10.68
N GLY A 35 -6.82 -1.58 -10.54
CA GLY A 35 -6.90 -0.13 -10.71
C GLY A 35 -7.19 0.25 -12.17
N ALA A 36 -8.14 1.16 -12.38
CA ALA A 36 -8.41 1.74 -13.69
C ALA A 36 -7.25 2.68 -14.09
N SER A 37 -6.18 2.13 -14.63
CA SER A 37 -5.02 2.91 -15.10
C SER A 37 -4.99 2.99 -16.63
N LYS A 38 -4.92 4.20 -17.17
CA LYS A 38 -4.82 4.46 -18.61
C LYS A 38 -3.39 4.33 -19.16
N THR A 39 -2.36 4.37 -18.30
CA THR A 39 -0.94 4.44 -18.74
C THR A 39 0.08 3.77 -17.79
N GLY A 40 -0.31 2.94 -16.81
CA GLY A 40 0.63 2.40 -15.81
C GLY A 40 0.31 1.03 -15.20
N ILE A 41 0.93 0.71 -14.06
CA ILE A 41 0.83 -0.58 -13.34
C ILE A 41 -0.59 -0.76 -12.79
N LYS A 42 -1.25 -1.86 -13.19
CA LYS A 42 -2.61 -2.20 -12.75
C LYS A 42 -2.65 -3.17 -11.57
N ASN A 43 -1.59 -3.98 -11.40
CA ASN A 43 -1.41 -4.97 -10.34
C ASN A 43 0.06 -4.97 -9.90
N GLY A 44 0.35 -5.16 -8.62
CA GLY A 44 1.75 -5.28 -8.19
C GLY A 44 1.95 -5.49 -6.70
N VAL A 45 3.18 -5.88 -6.36
CA VAL A 45 3.71 -5.93 -4.99
C VAL A 45 4.65 -4.75 -4.81
N ARG A 46 4.43 -3.92 -3.78
CA ARG A 46 5.35 -2.83 -3.43
C ARG A 46 5.95 -3.03 -2.05
N ARG A 47 7.26 -2.77 -1.99
CA ARG A 47 8.09 -2.62 -0.79
C ARG A 47 8.10 -1.15 -0.33
N GLY A 48 7.64 -0.87 0.88
CA GLY A 48 7.77 0.45 1.53
C GLY A 48 8.97 0.51 2.50
N PRO A 49 9.46 1.72 2.84
CA PRO A 49 10.34 1.90 4.01
C PRO A 49 9.60 1.53 5.31
N PRO A 50 10.35 1.27 6.41
CA PRO A 50 9.75 1.06 7.74
C PRO A 50 8.93 2.25 8.21
#